data_AF-A0A8T5N1M0-F1
#
_entry.id   AF-A0A8T5N1M0-F1
#
_cell.length_a   1.000
_cell.length_b   1.000
_cell.length_c   1.000
_cell.angle_alpha   90.00
_cell.angle_beta   90.00
_cell.angle_gamma   90.00
#
_symmetry.space_group_name_H-M   'P 1'
#
loop_
_entity.id
_entity.type
_entity.pdbx_description
1 polymer ?
#
loop_
_entity_poly.entity_id
_entity_poly.type
_entity_poly.pdbx_seq_one_letter_code
_entity_poly.pdbx_strand_id
1 'polypeptide(L)'
;MDKVMITLYPDLSKEKRTKIARESYFNSVIKFIKDNKNQVNYNIIDYFSSLKNKYRLAIITTNTQSALEKIIKSIKLDKDLFDLIETSKPEEKDNKISVFKRFVKKYGKPFAYIGFGEETMNYCKSENIPYILVDFEKKSDSKDVVRNLKELKEKISLLKC
;
A
#
# COMPACT_ATOMS: atom_id res chain seq x y z
N MET A 1 6.16 19.56 -0.36
CA MET A 1 4.86 19.63 0.37
C MET A 1 4.94 20.58 1.57
N ASP A 2 5.94 20.44 2.46
CA ASP A 2 6.03 21.27 3.68
C ASP A 2 6.05 22.80 3.43
N LYS A 3 6.83 23.29 2.45
CA LYS A 3 6.89 24.74 2.16
C LYS A 3 5.54 25.35 1.77
N VAL A 4 4.78 24.67 0.91
CA VAL A 4 3.45 25.12 0.48
C VAL A 4 2.48 25.19 1.64
N MET A 5 2.46 24.16 2.51
CA MET A 5 1.57 24.14 3.66
C MET A 5 1.96 25.16 4.73
N ILE A 6 3.26 25.47 4.87
CA ILE A 6 3.75 26.54 5.76
C ILE A 6 3.25 27.90 5.25
N THR A 7 3.31 28.14 3.94
CA THR A 7 2.80 29.39 3.35
C THR A 7 1.28 29.52 3.49
N LEU A 8 0.52 28.45 3.28
CA LEU A 8 -0.94 28.48 3.40
C LEU A 8 -1.46 28.53 4.85
N TYR A 9 -0.71 27.92 5.78
CA TYR A 9 -1.11 27.79 7.18
C TYR A 9 0.07 28.02 8.14
N PRO A 10 0.58 29.26 8.24
CA PRO A 10 1.79 29.55 9.02
C PRO A 10 1.61 29.27 10.51
N ASP A 11 0.42 29.57 11.05
CA ASP A 11 0.13 29.50 12.49
C ASP A 11 -0.13 28.08 13.01
N LEU A 12 -0.26 27.10 12.12
CA LEU A 12 -0.52 25.72 12.52
C LEU A 12 0.78 25.00 12.93
N SER A 13 0.66 24.02 13.82
CA SER A 13 1.80 23.13 14.09
C SER A 13 2.16 22.30 12.85
N LYS A 14 3.39 21.79 12.80
CA LYS A 14 3.84 20.89 11.71
C LYS A 14 2.90 19.69 11.56
N GLU A 15 2.50 19.07 12.67
CA GLU A 15 1.57 17.92 12.69
C GLU A 15 0.20 18.28 12.09
N LYS A 16 -0.37 19.43 12.48
CA LYS A 16 -1.66 19.90 11.92
C LYS A 16 -1.55 20.16 10.42
N ARG A 17 -0.46 20.78 9.96
CA ARG A 17 -0.21 20.97 8.52
C ARG A 17 -0.09 19.65 7.77
N THR A 18 0.66 18.68 8.31
CA THR A 18 0.79 17.34 7.73
C THR A 18 -0.58 16.67 7.61
N LYS A 19 -1.42 16.76 8.64
CA LYS A 19 -2.78 16.22 8.61
C LYS A 19 -3.62 16.83 7.48
N ILE A 20 -3.68 18.16 7.37
CA ILE A 20 -4.46 18.86 6.32
C ILE A 20 -3.94 18.50 4.92
N ALA A 21 -2.61 18.44 4.73
CA ALA A 21 -2.01 18.11 3.45
C ALA A 21 -2.42 16.71 2.99
N ARG A 22 -2.36 15.75 3.90
CA ARG A 22 -2.76 14.36 3.65
C ARG A 22 -4.24 14.28 3.34
N GLU A 23 -5.09 14.91 4.13
CA GLU A 23 -6.55 14.93 3.90
C GLU A 23 -6.91 15.51 2.52
N SER A 24 -6.31 16.65 2.15
CA SER A 24 -6.53 17.29 0.84
C SER A 24 -6.07 16.41 -0.33
N TYR A 25 -4.87 15.81 -0.22
CA TYR A 25 -4.36 14.87 -1.21
C TYR A 25 -5.30 13.67 -1.37
N PHE A 26 -5.70 13.04 -0.27
CA PHE A 26 -6.59 11.87 -0.32
C PHE A 26 -7.96 12.21 -0.88
N ASN A 27 -8.53 13.36 -0.56
CA ASN A 27 -9.81 13.77 -1.16
C ASN A 27 -9.68 13.90 -2.69
N SER A 28 -8.55 14.42 -3.18
CA SER A 28 -8.26 14.49 -4.62
C SER A 28 -8.13 13.09 -5.25
N VAL A 29 -7.44 12.15 -4.59
CA VAL A 29 -7.32 10.75 -5.03
C VAL A 29 -8.69 10.07 -5.09
N ILE A 30 -9.52 10.23 -4.05
CA ILE A 30 -10.87 9.65 -4.02
C ILE A 30 -11.74 10.22 -5.14
N LYS A 31 -11.65 11.52 -5.40
CA LYS A 31 -12.36 12.15 -6.52
C LYS A 31 -11.90 11.53 -7.85
N PHE A 32 -10.59 11.45 -8.08
CA PHE A 32 -10.02 10.83 -9.27
C PHE A 32 -10.52 9.39 -9.48
N ILE A 33 -10.50 8.56 -8.43
CA ILE A 33 -10.97 7.16 -8.51
C ILE A 33 -12.46 7.09 -8.88
N LYS A 34 -13.29 7.95 -8.29
CA LYS A 34 -14.72 8.00 -8.60
C LYS A 34 -14.98 8.38 -10.05
N ASP A 35 -14.20 9.32 -10.56
CA ASP A 35 -14.30 9.85 -11.93
C ASP A 35 -13.67 8.89 -12.96
N ASN A 36 -12.75 8.01 -12.54
CA ASN A 36 -11.98 7.11 -13.43
C ASN A 36 -12.03 5.65 -12.95
N LYS A 37 -13.22 5.07 -12.80
CA LYS A 37 -13.41 3.71 -12.25
C LYS A 37 -12.67 2.61 -13.01
N ASN A 38 -12.39 2.81 -14.29
CA ASN A 38 -11.64 1.89 -15.16
C ASN A 38 -10.15 1.79 -14.80
N GLN A 39 -9.63 2.68 -13.96
CA GLN A 39 -8.25 2.64 -13.47
C GLN A 39 -8.05 1.64 -12.32
N VAL A 40 -9.14 1.07 -11.77
CA VAL A 40 -9.07 0.03 -10.74
C VAL A 40 -8.85 -1.33 -11.40
N ASN A 41 -7.75 -2.00 -11.05
CA ASN A 41 -7.43 -3.32 -11.59
C ASN A 41 -8.17 -4.44 -10.84
N TYR A 42 -9.45 -4.64 -11.17
CA TYR A 42 -10.29 -5.66 -10.54
C TYR A 42 -9.76 -7.09 -10.73
N ASN A 43 -9.09 -7.40 -11.85
CA ASN A 43 -8.50 -8.73 -12.06
C ASN A 43 -7.46 -9.11 -10.99
N ILE A 44 -6.70 -8.11 -10.48
CA ILE A 44 -5.75 -8.33 -9.39
C ILE A 44 -6.47 -8.50 -8.06
N ILE A 45 -7.52 -7.71 -7.82
CA ILE A 45 -8.36 -7.81 -6.62
C ILE A 45 -9.00 -9.20 -6.54
N ASP A 46 -9.62 -9.67 -7.61
CA ASP A 46 -10.28 -10.97 -7.68
C ASP A 46 -9.28 -12.10 -7.44
N TYR A 47 -8.07 -11.97 -8.00
CA TYR A 47 -7.02 -12.93 -7.75
C TYR A 47 -6.59 -12.95 -6.28
N PHE A 48 -6.37 -11.79 -5.65
CA PHE A 48 -6.08 -11.76 -4.22
C PHE A 48 -7.22 -12.36 -3.40
N SER A 49 -8.48 -12.04 -3.72
CA SER A 49 -9.63 -12.66 -3.05
C SER A 49 -9.58 -14.19 -3.12
N SER A 50 -9.21 -14.75 -4.28
CA SER A 50 -9.05 -16.21 -4.44
C SER A 50 -7.95 -16.82 -3.56
N LEU A 51 -6.93 -16.04 -3.17
CA LEU A 51 -5.84 -16.50 -2.29
C LEU A 51 -6.27 -16.64 -0.83
N LYS A 52 -7.38 -16.02 -0.41
CA LYS A 52 -7.87 -16.07 0.98
C LYS A 52 -8.14 -17.48 1.48
N ASN A 53 -8.43 -18.42 0.59
CA ASN A 53 -8.64 -19.82 0.94
C ASN A 53 -7.37 -20.53 1.44
N LYS A 54 -6.19 -19.95 1.21
CA LYS A 54 -4.88 -20.53 1.56
C LYS A 54 -4.02 -19.61 2.41
N TYR A 55 -4.20 -18.31 2.28
CA TYR A 55 -3.36 -17.30 2.92
C TYR A 55 -4.21 -16.29 3.67
N ARG A 56 -3.65 -15.77 4.77
CA ARG A 56 -4.15 -14.53 5.38
C ARG A 56 -3.59 -13.35 4.62
N LEU A 57 -4.45 -12.47 4.14
CA LEU A 57 -4.03 -11.30 3.38
C LEU A 57 -3.87 -10.11 4.31
N ALA A 58 -2.76 -9.39 4.11
CA ALA A 58 -2.45 -8.20 4.86
C ALA A 58 -2.23 -7.01 3.91
N ILE A 59 -2.67 -5.83 4.33
CA ILE A 59 -2.29 -4.57 3.70
C ILE A 59 -1.43 -3.75 4.65
N ILE A 60 -0.24 -3.38 4.17
CA ILE A 60 0.67 -2.45 4.83
C ILE A 60 0.68 -1.21 3.96
N THR A 61 0.21 -0.06 4.45
CA THR A 61 0.12 1.15 3.65
C THR A 61 0.50 2.39 4.44
N THR A 62 1.11 3.36 3.75
CA THR A 62 1.37 4.67 4.36
C THR A 62 0.18 5.60 4.29
N ASN A 63 -0.95 5.14 3.76
CA ASN A 63 -2.24 5.81 3.94
C ASN A 63 -2.66 5.76 5.40
N THR A 64 -3.48 6.71 5.84
CA THR A 64 -4.14 6.60 7.16
C THR A 64 -5.30 5.60 7.07
N GLN A 65 -5.73 5.05 8.21
CA GLN A 65 -6.92 4.21 8.29
C GLN A 65 -8.15 4.86 7.63
N SER A 66 -8.43 6.13 7.95
CA SER A 66 -9.56 6.86 7.35
C SER A 66 -9.45 7.01 5.83
N ALA A 67 -8.24 7.23 5.31
CA ALA A 67 -8.02 7.32 3.87
C ALA A 67 -8.23 5.96 3.19
N LEU A 68 -7.71 4.89 3.79
CA LEU A 68 -7.89 3.53 3.29
C LEU A 68 -9.38 3.14 3.23
N GLU A 69 -10.16 3.42 4.28
CA GLU A 69 -11.60 3.14 4.32
C GLU A 69 -12.36 3.88 3.22
N LYS A 70 -12.02 5.15 2.96
CA LYS A 70 -12.59 5.92 1.85
C LYS A 70 -12.26 5.28 0.50
N ILE A 71 -11.03 4.80 0.31
CA ILE A 71 -10.60 4.13 -0.93
C ILE A 71 -11.41 2.85 -1.11
N ILE A 72 -11.41 1.95 -0.13
CA ILE A 72 -12.16 0.68 -0.14
C ILE A 72 -13.63 0.93 -0.49
N LYS A 73 -14.27 1.91 0.17
CA LYS A 73 -15.66 2.28 -0.10
C LYS A 73 -15.85 2.81 -1.53
N SER A 74 -14.92 3.59 -2.06
CA SER A 74 -15.04 4.20 -3.40
C SER A 74 -14.95 3.19 -4.54
N ILE A 75 -14.15 2.13 -4.36
CA ILE A 75 -13.98 1.06 -5.36
C ILE A 75 -14.90 -0.14 -5.11
N LYS A 76 -15.78 -0.05 -4.10
CA LYS A 76 -16.66 -1.15 -3.66
C LYS A 76 -15.91 -2.46 -3.40
N LEU A 77 -14.70 -2.36 -2.83
CA LEU A 77 -13.93 -3.53 -2.44
C LEU A 77 -14.59 -4.21 -1.25
N ASP A 78 -14.64 -5.54 -1.25
CA ASP A 78 -15.09 -6.31 -0.10
C ASP A 78 -14.27 -5.94 1.14
N LYS A 79 -14.98 -5.56 2.22
CA LYS A 79 -14.36 -5.13 3.48
C LYS A 79 -13.47 -6.22 4.08
N ASP A 80 -13.77 -7.47 3.75
CA ASP A 80 -13.09 -8.64 4.28
C ASP A 80 -11.95 -9.10 3.37
N LEU A 81 -11.52 -8.34 2.34
CA LEU A 81 -10.39 -8.78 1.51
C LEU A 81 -9.10 -8.94 2.34
N PHE A 82 -8.86 -8.02 3.28
CA PHE A 82 -7.65 -8.03 4.12
C PHE A 82 -8.00 -8.46 5.54
N ASP A 83 -7.39 -9.55 6.01
CA ASP A 83 -7.53 -10.03 7.38
C ASP A 83 -6.71 -9.19 8.36
N LEU A 84 -5.66 -8.53 7.87
CA LEU A 84 -4.76 -7.69 8.65
C LEU A 84 -4.53 -6.35 7.96
N ILE A 85 -4.59 -5.27 8.72
CA ILE A 85 -4.37 -3.91 8.24
C ILE A 85 -3.36 -3.23 9.15
N GLU A 86 -2.32 -2.62 8.56
CA GLU A 86 -1.43 -1.68 9.24
C GLU A 86 -1.26 -0.42 8.38
N THR A 87 -1.57 0.73 8.98
CA THR A 87 -1.60 2.03 8.32
C THR A 87 -0.62 3.01 8.98
N SER A 88 -0.28 4.10 8.28
CA SER A 88 0.36 5.24 8.93
C SER A 88 -0.59 5.92 9.91
N LYS A 89 -0.01 6.48 10.99
CA LYS A 89 -0.78 7.36 11.88
C LYS A 89 -1.06 8.71 11.19
N PRO A 90 -2.16 9.41 11.52
CA PRO A 90 -2.49 10.72 10.91
C PRO A 90 -1.37 11.76 11.02
N GLU A 91 -0.66 11.76 12.13
CA GLU A 91 0.46 12.65 12.46
C GLU A 91 1.81 12.19 11.92
N GLU A 92 1.90 10.96 11.42
CA GLU A 92 3.14 10.40 10.88
C GLU A 92 3.39 10.93 9.46
N LYS A 93 4.64 11.32 9.19
CA LYS A 93 5.09 11.55 7.81
C LYS A 93 5.06 10.23 7.03
N ASP A 94 4.92 10.31 5.71
CA ASP A 94 4.99 9.14 4.84
C ASP A 94 6.35 8.42 5.01
N ASN A 95 6.34 7.29 5.72
CA ASN A 95 7.50 6.44 5.97
C ASN A 95 7.05 4.98 5.99
N LYS A 96 7.19 4.32 4.84
CA LYS A 96 6.75 2.93 4.64
C LYS A 96 7.46 1.94 5.56
N ILE A 97 8.74 2.15 5.83
CA ILE A 97 9.55 1.25 6.68
C ILE A 97 9.05 1.30 8.13
N SER A 98 8.67 2.47 8.63
CA SER A 98 8.07 2.58 9.97
C SER A 98 6.77 1.80 10.09
N VAL A 99 5.88 1.90 9.10
CA VAL A 99 4.63 1.12 9.06
C VAL A 99 4.91 -0.38 8.98
N PHE A 100 5.86 -0.79 8.12
CA PHE A 100 6.23 -2.19 7.96
C PHE A 100 6.81 -2.77 9.26
N LYS A 101 7.75 -2.07 9.91
CA LYS A 101 8.31 -2.49 11.22
C LYS A 101 7.22 -2.67 12.28
N ARG A 102 6.23 -1.78 12.32
CA ARG A 102 5.07 -1.94 13.22
C ARG A 102 4.24 -3.17 12.88
N PHE A 103 3.98 -3.40 11.60
CA PHE A 103 3.27 -4.61 11.14
C PHE A 103 4.00 -5.88 11.62
N VAL A 104 5.31 -5.98 11.38
CA VAL A 104 6.10 -7.16 11.77
C VAL A 104 6.12 -7.34 13.28
N LYS A 105 6.27 -6.25 14.05
CA LYS A 105 6.21 -6.30 15.51
C LYS A 105 4.84 -6.77 16.02
N LYS A 106 3.75 -6.36 15.36
CA LYS A 106 2.37 -6.61 15.80
C LYS A 106 1.86 -7.99 15.38
N TYR A 107 2.18 -8.43 14.17
CA TYR A 107 1.58 -9.62 13.55
C TYR A 107 2.60 -10.69 13.16
N GLY A 108 3.89 -10.43 13.32
CA GLY A 108 4.97 -11.32 12.88
C GLY A 108 5.42 -11.07 11.44
N LYS A 109 6.46 -11.80 11.02
CA LYS A 109 7.01 -11.72 9.65
C LYS A 109 6.01 -12.32 8.66
N PRO A 110 5.69 -11.65 7.55
CA PRO A 110 4.84 -12.22 6.52
C PRO A 110 5.58 -13.33 5.78
N PHE A 111 4.83 -14.31 5.27
CA PHE A 111 5.36 -15.36 4.39
C PHE A 111 6.01 -14.77 3.13
N ALA A 112 5.38 -13.75 2.54
CA ALA A 112 5.96 -12.95 1.47
C ALA A 112 5.36 -11.55 1.46
N TYR A 113 6.13 -10.59 0.94
CA TYR A 113 5.69 -9.23 0.67
C TYR A 113 5.55 -9.00 -0.84
N ILE A 114 4.42 -8.44 -1.26
CA ILE A 114 4.18 -8.04 -2.65
C ILE A 114 4.05 -6.52 -2.67
N GLY A 115 4.90 -5.83 -3.43
CA GLY A 115 4.83 -4.38 -3.50
C GLY A 115 5.93 -3.76 -4.34
N PHE A 116 6.03 -2.44 -4.28
CA PHE A 116 7.03 -1.65 -4.99
C PHE A 116 7.92 -0.87 -4.02
N GLY A 117 9.06 -0.39 -4.53
CA GLY A 117 9.95 0.54 -3.82
C GLY A 117 11.23 -0.10 -3.30
N GLU A 118 12.35 0.55 -3.60
CA GLU A 118 13.69 0.08 -3.25
C GLU A 118 13.89 -0.04 -1.73
N GLU A 119 13.44 0.95 -0.96
CA GLU A 119 13.55 0.92 0.50
C GLU A 119 12.87 -0.31 1.11
N THR A 120 11.68 -0.66 0.61
CA THR A 120 10.93 -1.81 1.12
C THR A 120 11.57 -3.13 0.70
N MET A 121 12.09 -3.21 -0.52
CA MET A 121 12.89 -4.34 -0.97
C MET A 121 14.11 -4.55 -0.08
N ASN A 122 14.87 -3.49 0.20
CA ASN A 122 16.07 -3.56 1.03
C ASN A 122 15.72 -3.99 2.46
N TYR A 123 14.60 -3.50 3.00
CA TYR A 123 14.10 -3.94 4.30
C TYR A 123 13.74 -5.44 4.28
N CYS A 124 12.96 -5.90 3.31
CA CYS A 124 12.61 -7.32 3.18
C CYS A 124 13.85 -8.22 3.08
N LYS A 125 14.85 -7.82 2.28
CA LYS A 125 16.15 -8.53 2.19
C LYS A 125 16.85 -8.60 3.55
N SER A 126 16.96 -7.47 4.26
CA SER A 126 17.62 -7.43 5.57
C SER A 126 16.91 -8.28 6.63
N GLU A 127 15.60 -8.47 6.50
CA GLU A 127 14.77 -9.22 7.43
C GLU A 127 14.53 -10.67 7.01
N ASN A 128 15.15 -11.13 5.91
CA ASN A 128 14.90 -12.44 5.30
C ASN A 128 13.41 -12.71 5.01
N ILE A 129 12.69 -11.68 4.56
CA ILE A 129 11.30 -11.76 4.13
C ILE A 129 11.29 -11.94 2.60
N PRO A 130 10.71 -13.03 2.07
CA PRO A 130 10.52 -13.20 0.63
C PRO A 130 9.76 -12.00 0.05
N TYR A 131 10.22 -11.45 -1.06
CA TYR A 131 9.60 -10.29 -1.68
C TYR A 131 9.36 -10.52 -3.18
N ILE A 132 8.25 -9.98 -3.67
CA ILE A 132 7.91 -9.91 -5.08
C ILE A 132 7.77 -8.42 -5.42
N LEU A 133 8.71 -7.93 -6.23
CA LEU A 133 8.69 -6.56 -6.73
C LEU A 133 7.69 -6.45 -7.87
N VAL A 134 6.69 -5.59 -7.74
CA VAL A 134 5.65 -5.37 -8.76
C VAL A 134 5.73 -3.97 -9.35
N ASP A 135 5.51 -3.87 -10.66
CA ASP A 135 5.31 -2.62 -11.38
C ASP A 135 4.39 -2.84 -12.58
N PHE A 136 3.08 -2.73 -12.32
CA PHE A 136 2.06 -2.87 -13.35
C PHE A 136 2.00 -1.67 -14.30
N GLU A 137 2.64 -0.54 -13.94
CA GLU A 137 2.72 0.65 -14.77
C GLU A 137 3.92 0.63 -15.71
N LYS A 138 4.80 -0.38 -15.60
CA LYS A 138 5.98 -0.61 -16.44
C LYS A 138 6.94 0.58 -16.47
N LYS A 139 7.14 1.24 -15.33
CA LYS A 139 8.07 2.36 -15.15
C LYS A 139 9.50 1.91 -14.87
N SER A 140 9.70 0.67 -14.43
CA SER A 140 10.99 0.10 -14.08
C SER A 140 11.56 -0.80 -15.19
N ASP A 141 12.84 -0.59 -15.49
CA ASP A 141 13.63 -1.43 -16.42
C ASP A 141 14.20 -2.70 -15.77
N SER A 142 13.97 -2.93 -14.47
CA SER A 142 14.53 -4.09 -13.77
C SER A 142 13.93 -5.41 -14.28
N LYS A 143 14.78 -6.39 -14.57
CA LYS A 143 14.36 -7.70 -15.09
C LYS A 143 13.56 -8.53 -14.07
N ASP A 144 13.77 -8.29 -12.78
CA ASP A 144 13.14 -9.07 -11.69
C ASP A 144 11.78 -8.52 -11.22
N VAL A 145 11.20 -7.61 -12.01
CA VAL A 145 9.91 -6.97 -11.69
C VAL A 145 8.76 -7.70 -12.37
N VAL A 146 7.75 -8.03 -11.58
CA VAL A 146 6.46 -8.54 -12.04
C VAL A 146 5.63 -7.40 -12.62
N ARG A 147 5.25 -7.51 -13.90
CA ARG A 147 4.57 -6.46 -14.68
C ARG A 147 3.13 -6.76 -15.03
N ASN A 148 2.64 -7.96 -14.71
CA ASN A 148 1.27 -8.36 -14.99
C ASN A 148 0.81 -9.48 -14.05
N LEU A 149 -0.49 -9.77 -14.09
CA LEU A 149 -1.11 -10.80 -13.24
C LEU A 149 -0.58 -12.22 -13.53
N LYS A 150 -0.18 -12.52 -14.77
CA LYS A 150 0.35 -13.84 -15.13
C LYS A 150 1.68 -14.09 -14.41
N GLU A 151 2.62 -13.15 -14.53
CA GLU A 151 3.92 -13.21 -13.84
C GLU A 151 3.74 -13.23 -12.31
N LEU A 152 2.76 -12.50 -11.77
CA LEU A 152 2.47 -12.51 -10.33
C LEU A 152 2.05 -13.91 -9.85
N LYS A 153 1.14 -14.55 -10.59
CA LYS A 153 0.67 -15.91 -10.29
C LYS A 153 1.82 -16.91 -10.31
N GLU A 154 2.67 -16.84 -11.34
CA GLU A 154 3.86 -17.68 -11.47
C GLU A 154 4.80 -17.48 -10.27
N LYS A 155 5.15 -16.23 -9.92
CA LYS A 155 6.03 -15.94 -8.79
C LYS A 155 5.46 -16.41 -7.45
N ILE A 156 4.17 -16.23 -7.20
CA ILE A 156 3.52 -16.71 -5.97
C ILE A 156 3.54 -18.24 -5.91
N SER A 157 3.31 -18.94 -7.03
CA SER A 157 3.34 -20.41 -7.06
C SER A 157 4.71 -21.01 -6.75
N LEU A 158 5.79 -20.24 -6.97
CA LEU A 158 7.17 -20.64 -6.66
C LEU A 158 7.54 -20.44 -5.19
N LEU A 159 6.74 -19.68 -4.43
CA LEU A 159 6.92 -19.55 -2.99
C LEU A 159 6.51 -20.88 -2.33
N LYS A 160 7.49 -21.68 -1.92
CA LYS A 160 7.28 -22.95 -1.24
C LYS A 160 6.53 -22.69 0.08
N CYS A 161 5.33 -23.24 0.20
CA CYS A 161 4.58 -23.33 1.46
C CYS A 161 5.06 -24.54 2.27
#